data_AF-A0A1Z4EBI1-F1
#
_entry.id   AF-A0A1Z4EBI1-F1
#
_cell.length_a   1.000
_cell.length_b   1.000
_cell.length_c   1.000
_cell.angle_alpha   90.00
_cell.angle_beta   90.00
_cell.angle_gamma   90.00
#
_symmetry.space_group_name_H-M   'P 1'
#
loop_
_entity.id
_entity.type
_entity.pdbx_description
1 polymer ?
#
loop_
_entity_poly.entity_id
_entity_poly.type
_entity_poly.pdbx_seq_one_letter_code
_entity_poly.pdbx_strand_id
1 'polypeptide(L)'
;MGQLSGPTDPAAAAGWAAAKPRKGFFTDTSICIGCKACEVACKEWNRNPRDGDLELLGSSYDNTGALGASTWRHVAFIEQGRDRIEEARESGRALVGLGMPAIPGSADAQAAAKPPDTPEFRWLMSSDVCKHCTHAGCLDVCPTGALFRTEFGTVVVQHDVCNGCGTCVAGCPFGVVERRSDGTYATPVERPGRPKEDFVTGVAQKCTLCYDRLVEDQTPACAQTCPTTSIKFGDHDDLVAAARQRVAQLHDEGRTEARLYGANEKDGVGGTGSVFLLLDEPEVYGLPPDPRVCTADLPTMFKRATMAAAGMVGAAVWAFWRSR
;
A
#
# COMPACT_ATOMS: atom_id res chain seq x y z
N MET A 1 18.74 3.21 8.73
CA MET A 1 18.62 4.61 9.20
C MET A 1 18.03 5.38 8.02
N GLY A 2 16.80 5.89 8.16
CA GLY A 2 16.05 6.46 7.03
C GLY A 2 16.69 7.73 6.48
N GLN A 3 16.79 7.80 5.15
CA GLN A 3 17.31 8.97 4.44
C GLN A 3 16.31 10.14 4.59
N LEU A 4 16.77 11.29 5.09
CA LEU A 4 15.91 12.46 5.39
C LEU A 4 15.54 13.30 4.15
N SER A 5 16.16 13.06 3.00
CA SER A 5 15.82 13.71 1.71
C SER A 5 16.47 13.02 0.50
N GLY A 6 15.83 13.14 -0.67
CA GLY A 6 16.30 12.63 -1.96
C GLY A 6 15.61 11.34 -2.43
N PRO A 7 15.74 10.96 -3.72
CA PRO A 7 15.23 9.68 -4.22
C PRO A 7 15.87 8.56 -3.40
N THR A 8 15.03 7.77 -2.75
CA THR A 8 15.51 6.71 -1.86
C THR A 8 15.45 5.39 -2.61
N ASP A 9 16.60 4.84 -3.00
CA ASP A 9 16.68 3.41 -3.27
C ASP A 9 16.50 2.70 -1.92
N PRO A 10 15.37 2.01 -1.71
CA PRO A 10 15.09 1.42 -0.42
C PRO A 10 16.14 0.37 -0.02
N ALA A 11 16.64 -0.44 -0.97
CA ALA A 11 17.59 -1.49 -0.68
C ALA A 11 18.96 -0.91 -0.34
N ALA A 12 19.46 0.05 -1.13
CA ALA A 12 20.73 0.73 -0.83
C ALA A 12 20.67 1.49 0.50
N ALA A 13 19.56 2.18 0.81
CA ALA A 13 19.37 2.87 2.09
C ALA A 13 19.34 1.93 3.31
N ALA A 14 19.05 0.64 3.10
CA ALA A 14 19.12 -0.40 4.12
C ALA A 14 20.53 -1.01 4.28
N GLY A 15 21.51 -0.61 3.47
CA GLY A 15 22.90 -1.04 3.58
C GLY A 15 23.28 -2.28 2.76
N TRP A 16 22.44 -2.67 1.78
CA TRP A 16 22.76 -3.78 0.89
C TRP A 16 23.83 -3.37 -0.14
N ALA A 17 25.00 -4.01 -0.10
CA ALA A 17 26.15 -3.67 -0.94
C ALA A 17 26.00 -4.06 -2.42
N ALA A 18 25.23 -5.10 -2.71
CA ALA A 18 24.84 -5.53 -4.06
C ALA A 18 23.31 -5.42 -4.16
N ALA A 19 22.80 -4.19 -4.34
CA ALA A 19 21.37 -3.97 -4.46
C ALA A 19 20.82 -4.70 -5.70
N LYS A 20 19.89 -5.63 -5.48
CA LYS A 20 19.12 -6.22 -6.58
C LYS A 20 18.09 -5.18 -7.04
N PRO A 21 17.61 -5.25 -8.30
CA PRO A 21 16.52 -4.40 -8.75
C PRO A 21 15.34 -4.48 -7.78
N ARG A 22 14.77 -3.33 -7.41
CA ARG A 22 13.60 -3.26 -6.53
C ARG A 22 12.47 -4.06 -7.17
N LYS A 23 11.91 -5.02 -6.44
CA LYS A 23 10.78 -5.83 -6.92
C LYS A 23 9.45 -5.25 -6.44
N GLY A 24 8.41 -5.49 -7.22
CA GLY A 24 7.08 -4.96 -6.92
C GLY A 24 5.94 -5.72 -7.57
N PHE A 25 4.73 -5.18 -7.37
CA PHE A 25 3.53 -5.60 -8.08
C PHE A 25 2.95 -4.43 -8.89
N PHE A 26 2.40 -4.74 -10.05
CA PHE A 26 1.42 -3.88 -10.72
C PHE A 26 0.08 -4.62 -10.77
N THR A 27 -0.94 -4.07 -10.10
CA THR A 27 -2.29 -4.62 -10.09
C THR A 27 -3.21 -3.76 -10.97
N ASP A 28 -3.63 -4.29 -12.11
CA ASP A 28 -4.60 -3.68 -13.01
C ASP A 28 -6.02 -4.16 -12.64
N THR A 29 -6.80 -3.32 -11.96
CA THR A 29 -8.17 -3.68 -11.57
C THR A 29 -9.12 -3.72 -12.77
N SER A 30 -8.76 -3.15 -13.92
CA SER A 30 -9.63 -3.14 -15.12
C SER A 30 -9.82 -4.52 -15.74
N ILE A 31 -8.92 -5.47 -15.43
CA ILE A 31 -8.94 -6.85 -15.93
C ILE A 31 -9.03 -7.88 -14.78
N CYS A 32 -9.26 -7.43 -13.55
CA CYS A 32 -9.52 -8.32 -12.43
C CYS A 32 -10.94 -8.90 -12.57
N ILE A 33 -11.04 -10.23 -12.47
CA ILE A 33 -12.33 -10.95 -12.57
C ILE A 33 -12.86 -11.41 -11.22
N GLY A 34 -12.26 -10.97 -10.11
CA GLY A 34 -12.73 -11.31 -8.76
C GLY A 34 -12.60 -12.79 -8.37
N CYS A 35 -11.86 -13.63 -9.11
CA CYS A 35 -11.83 -15.09 -8.89
C CYS A 35 -11.27 -15.56 -7.53
N LYS A 36 -10.73 -14.66 -6.70
CA LYS A 36 -10.06 -14.94 -5.41
C LYS A 36 -8.90 -15.94 -5.43
N ALA A 37 -8.46 -16.41 -6.61
CA ALA A 37 -7.31 -17.33 -6.72
C ALA A 37 -6.05 -16.79 -6.05
N CYS A 38 -5.81 -15.48 -6.13
CA CYS A 38 -4.69 -14.81 -5.47
C CYS A 38 -4.74 -14.87 -3.94
N GLU A 39 -5.93 -14.89 -3.32
CA GLU A 39 -6.09 -15.07 -1.88
C GLU A 39 -5.73 -16.52 -1.49
N VAL A 40 -6.32 -17.48 -2.20
CA VAL A 40 -6.13 -18.92 -1.95
C VAL A 40 -4.66 -19.30 -2.12
N ALA A 41 -4.02 -18.91 -3.22
CA ALA A 41 -2.60 -19.21 -3.44
C ALA A 41 -1.70 -18.54 -2.40
N CYS A 42 -2.05 -17.34 -1.93
CA CYS A 42 -1.32 -16.67 -0.87
C CYS A 42 -1.44 -17.44 0.45
N LYS A 43 -2.63 -17.90 0.82
CA LYS A 43 -2.84 -18.69 2.03
C LYS A 43 -2.15 -20.04 1.95
N GLU A 44 -2.30 -20.75 0.84
CA GLU A 44 -1.69 -22.07 0.61
C GLU A 44 -0.16 -22.00 0.72
N TRP A 45 0.46 -21.05 0.01
CA TRP A 45 1.91 -20.90 0.02
C TRP A 45 2.45 -20.57 1.42
N ASN A 46 1.83 -19.60 2.10
CA ASN A 46 2.30 -19.12 3.39
C ASN A 46 1.77 -19.93 4.58
N ARG A 47 0.95 -20.98 4.33
CA ARG A 47 0.21 -21.73 5.35
C ARG A 47 -0.55 -20.82 6.32
N ASN A 48 -1.13 -19.74 5.79
CA ASN A 48 -1.97 -18.89 6.60
C ASN A 48 -3.27 -19.62 6.92
N PRO A 49 -3.77 -19.52 8.17
CA PRO A 49 -5.00 -20.17 8.54
C PRO A 49 -6.19 -19.57 7.78
N ARG A 50 -7.27 -20.34 7.72
CA ARG A 50 -8.57 -19.85 7.26
C ARG A 50 -9.06 -18.71 8.17
N ASP A 51 -9.88 -17.83 7.62
CA ASP A 51 -10.54 -16.79 8.41
C ASP A 51 -11.78 -17.40 9.09
N GLY A 52 -11.79 -17.38 10.42
CA GLY A 52 -12.91 -17.86 11.23
C GLY A 52 -13.40 -19.28 10.88
N ASP A 53 -14.70 -19.51 11.08
CA ASP A 53 -15.40 -20.77 10.79
C ASP A 53 -16.28 -20.67 9.53
N LEU A 54 -15.74 -20.05 8.47
CA LEU A 54 -16.42 -19.89 7.17
C LEU A 54 -17.74 -19.10 7.24
N GLU A 55 -17.85 -18.17 8.18
CA GLU A 55 -18.99 -17.26 8.28
C GLU A 55 -19.05 -16.38 7.03
N LEU A 56 -20.20 -16.37 6.37
CA LEU A 56 -20.43 -15.48 5.23
C LEU A 56 -20.87 -14.11 5.77
N LEU A 57 -20.23 -13.04 5.28
CA LEU A 57 -20.59 -11.66 5.65
C LEU A 57 -22.03 -11.30 5.26
N GLY A 58 -22.60 -11.99 4.27
CA GLY A 58 -23.99 -11.81 3.82
C GLY A 58 -24.27 -10.49 3.11
N SER A 59 -23.27 -9.63 2.93
CA SER A 59 -23.37 -8.30 2.33
C SER A 59 -22.79 -8.18 0.93
N SER A 60 -21.91 -9.11 0.53
CA SER A 60 -21.20 -9.11 -0.76
C SER A 60 -20.68 -10.51 -1.10
N TYR A 61 -20.14 -10.68 -2.32
CA TYR A 61 -19.31 -11.83 -2.69
C TYR A 61 -17.94 -11.81 -2.00
N ASP A 62 -17.59 -10.68 -1.39
CA ASP A 62 -16.47 -10.63 -0.48
C ASP A 62 -16.82 -11.35 0.84
N ASN A 63 -16.11 -12.45 1.11
CA ASN A 63 -16.22 -13.25 2.31
C ASN A 63 -15.09 -13.00 3.32
N THR A 64 -14.10 -12.19 2.99
CA THR A 64 -12.92 -11.95 3.86
C THR A 64 -12.96 -10.57 4.50
N GLY A 65 -13.63 -9.61 3.85
CA GLY A 65 -13.91 -8.27 4.37
C GLY A 65 -12.72 -7.30 4.28
N ALA A 66 -11.54 -7.73 4.71
CA ALA A 66 -10.34 -6.91 4.67
C ALA A 66 -9.05 -7.75 4.67
N LEU A 67 -7.92 -7.07 4.48
CA LEU A 67 -6.62 -7.61 4.85
C LEU A 67 -6.56 -7.81 6.37
N GLY A 68 -5.80 -8.81 6.80
CA GLY A 68 -5.59 -9.05 8.22
C GLY A 68 -4.51 -10.10 8.50
N ALA A 69 -4.40 -10.52 9.75
CA ALA A 69 -3.28 -11.37 10.18
C ALA A 69 -3.26 -12.76 9.52
N SER A 70 -4.41 -13.21 9.02
CA SER A 70 -4.59 -14.49 8.30
C SER A 70 -4.85 -14.28 6.80
N THR A 71 -5.09 -13.05 6.36
CA THR A 71 -5.40 -12.69 4.97
C THR A 71 -4.48 -11.58 4.50
N TRP A 72 -3.39 -11.97 3.84
CA TRP A 72 -2.36 -11.02 3.37
C TRP A 72 -2.62 -10.48 1.97
N ARG A 73 -3.61 -11.03 1.30
CA ARG A 73 -4.12 -10.67 -0.01
C ARG A 73 -5.64 -10.77 0.06
N HIS A 74 -6.34 -9.74 -0.37
CA HIS A 74 -7.78 -9.65 -0.27
C HIS A 74 -8.36 -9.19 -1.61
N VAL A 75 -9.57 -9.62 -1.95
CA VAL A 75 -10.30 -9.23 -3.15
C VAL A 75 -11.65 -8.66 -2.74
N ALA A 76 -11.80 -7.36 -2.97
CA ALA A 76 -13.03 -6.63 -2.76
C ALA A 76 -13.91 -6.66 -4.01
N PHE A 77 -15.22 -6.64 -3.78
CA PHE A 77 -16.27 -6.59 -4.78
C PHE A 77 -17.12 -5.35 -4.54
N ILE A 78 -16.94 -4.31 -5.36
CA ILE A 78 -17.54 -2.99 -5.16
C ILE A 78 -18.55 -2.70 -6.27
N GLU A 79 -19.81 -2.65 -5.90
CA GLU A 79 -20.93 -2.42 -6.81
C GLU A 79 -21.16 -0.92 -7.02
N GLN A 80 -21.37 -0.52 -8.26
CA GLN A 80 -21.60 0.88 -8.63
C GLN A 80 -22.75 1.02 -9.59
N GLY A 81 -23.68 1.92 -9.26
CA GLY A 81 -24.70 2.39 -10.18
C GLY A 81 -24.16 3.45 -11.15
N ARG A 82 -24.97 3.77 -12.15
CA ARG A 82 -24.67 4.76 -13.20
C ARG A 82 -24.11 6.08 -12.67
N ASP A 83 -24.77 6.69 -11.69
CA ASP A 83 -24.40 8.02 -11.16
C ASP A 83 -22.97 8.03 -10.61
N ARG A 84 -22.59 6.96 -9.90
CA ARG A 84 -21.23 6.83 -9.35
C ARG A 84 -20.17 6.69 -10.45
N ILE A 85 -20.50 5.98 -11.54
CA ILE A 85 -19.60 5.82 -12.68
C ILE A 85 -19.38 7.17 -13.39
N GLU A 86 -20.43 7.99 -13.51
CA GLU A 86 -20.34 9.33 -14.09
C GLU A 86 -19.50 10.27 -13.21
N GLU A 87 -19.69 10.22 -11.89
CA GLU A 87 -18.89 10.97 -10.90
C GLU A 87 -17.40 10.60 -10.99
N ALA A 88 -17.06 9.30 -11.01
CA ALA A 88 -15.70 8.82 -11.13
C ALA A 88 -15.02 9.30 -12.43
N ARG A 89 -15.78 9.31 -13.53
CA ARG A 89 -15.33 9.82 -14.83
C ARG A 89 -15.10 11.33 -14.80
N GLU A 90 -15.97 12.08 -14.15
CA GLU A 90 -15.84 13.53 -13.99
C GLU A 90 -14.64 13.92 -13.15
N SER A 91 -14.47 13.28 -12.00
CA SER A 91 -13.28 13.43 -11.16
C SER A 91 -12.00 13.10 -11.93
N GLY A 92 -12.00 12.00 -12.70
CA GLY A 92 -10.89 11.66 -13.58
C GLY A 92 -10.60 12.71 -14.65
N ARG A 93 -11.63 13.27 -15.30
CA ARG A 93 -11.47 14.38 -16.27
C ARG A 93 -10.87 15.62 -15.61
N ALA A 94 -11.28 15.95 -14.39
CA ALA A 94 -10.73 17.08 -13.66
C ALA A 94 -9.22 16.89 -13.41
N LEU A 95 -8.78 15.67 -13.07
CA LEU A 95 -7.36 15.35 -12.88
C LEU A 95 -6.55 15.44 -14.18
N VAL A 96 -7.08 14.91 -15.29
CA VAL A 96 -6.42 14.99 -16.61
C VAL A 96 -6.35 16.44 -17.10
N GLY A 97 -7.39 17.23 -16.86
CA GLY A 97 -7.50 18.64 -17.26
C GLY A 97 -6.54 19.60 -16.54
N LEU A 98 -5.98 19.21 -15.39
CA LEU A 98 -4.97 19.99 -14.67
C LEU A 98 -3.57 19.94 -15.33
N GLY A 99 -3.38 19.14 -16.38
CA GLY A 99 -2.07 18.73 -16.88
C GLY A 99 -1.34 19.64 -17.88
N MET A 100 -2.00 20.56 -18.61
CA MET A 100 -1.35 21.42 -19.62
C MET A 100 -2.21 22.66 -19.91
N PRO A 101 -1.65 23.88 -20.02
CA PRO A 101 -2.39 24.99 -20.62
C PRO A 101 -2.68 24.66 -22.09
N ALA A 102 -3.96 24.64 -22.47
CA ALA A 102 -4.36 24.47 -23.86
C ALA A 102 -3.83 25.65 -24.70
N ILE A 103 -3.08 25.37 -25.76
CA ILE A 103 -2.78 26.38 -26.78
C ILE A 103 -4.08 26.60 -27.56
N PRO A 104 -4.61 27.85 -27.64
CA PRO A 104 -5.79 28.12 -28.43
C PRO A 104 -5.54 27.70 -29.89
N GLY A 105 -6.27 26.68 -30.36
CA GLY A 105 -6.18 26.19 -31.74
C GLY A 105 -5.45 24.86 -31.97
N SER A 106 -4.94 24.18 -30.94
CA SER A 106 -4.50 22.78 -31.10
C SER A 106 -5.72 21.86 -31.21
N ALA A 107 -5.84 21.13 -32.31
CA ALA A 107 -6.90 20.15 -32.57
C ALA A 107 -6.99 19.04 -31.50
N ASP A 108 -5.96 18.89 -30.67
CA ASP A 108 -5.83 17.83 -29.67
C ASP A 108 -6.67 18.04 -28.39
N ALA A 109 -7.22 19.25 -28.17
CA ALA A 109 -8.08 19.51 -27.01
C ALA A 109 -9.54 19.05 -27.21
N GLN A 110 -9.93 18.69 -28.43
CA GLN A 110 -11.33 18.37 -28.80
C GLN A 110 -11.52 16.94 -29.32
N ALA A 111 -10.44 16.17 -29.48
CA ALA A 111 -10.51 14.74 -29.72
C ALA A 111 -10.46 13.95 -28.40
N ALA A 112 -11.21 14.37 -27.38
CA ALA A 112 -11.48 13.47 -26.26
C ALA A 112 -12.25 12.28 -26.86
N ALA A 113 -11.65 11.09 -26.85
CA ALA A 113 -12.29 9.87 -27.32
C ALA A 113 -13.71 9.82 -26.75
N LYS A 114 -14.71 9.60 -27.63
CA LYS A 114 -16.11 9.54 -27.20
C LYS A 114 -16.17 8.56 -26.02
N PRO A 115 -16.58 9.00 -24.81
CA PRO A 115 -16.63 8.11 -23.67
C PRO A 115 -17.49 6.91 -24.04
N PRO A 116 -17.04 5.69 -23.76
CA PRO A 116 -17.88 4.52 -23.92
C PRO A 116 -19.17 4.73 -23.13
N ASP A 117 -20.29 4.24 -23.67
CA ASP A 117 -21.61 4.39 -23.04
C ASP A 117 -21.51 4.02 -21.56
N THR A 118 -22.00 4.91 -20.69
CA THR A 118 -21.98 4.66 -19.25
C THR A 118 -22.90 3.47 -18.98
N PRO A 119 -22.38 2.35 -18.44
CA PRO A 119 -23.24 1.24 -18.11
C PRO A 119 -24.15 1.62 -16.93
N GLU A 120 -25.34 1.03 -16.87
CA GLU A 120 -26.26 1.25 -15.74
C GLU A 120 -25.68 0.73 -14.42
N PHE A 121 -24.81 -0.28 -14.51
CA PHE A 121 -24.16 -0.95 -13.40
C PHE A 121 -22.72 -1.35 -13.75
N ARG A 122 -21.81 -1.25 -12.79
CA ARG A 122 -20.42 -1.72 -12.89
C ARG A 122 -20.01 -2.42 -11.61
N TRP A 123 -19.29 -3.53 -11.77
CA TRP A 123 -18.60 -4.18 -10.65
C TRP A 123 -17.11 -3.87 -10.74
N LEU A 124 -16.56 -3.30 -9.67
CA LEU A 124 -15.12 -3.14 -9.50
C LEU A 124 -14.61 -4.28 -8.63
N MET A 125 -13.80 -5.16 -9.23
CA MET A 125 -13.08 -6.20 -8.50
C MET A 125 -11.65 -5.71 -8.25
N SER A 126 -11.24 -5.63 -6.99
CA SER A 126 -9.92 -5.10 -6.65
C SER A 126 -9.19 -6.01 -5.70
N SER A 127 -7.97 -6.40 -6.06
CA SER A 127 -7.14 -7.19 -5.16
C SER A 127 -6.19 -6.30 -4.36
N ASP A 128 -6.43 -6.19 -3.06
CA ASP A 128 -5.60 -5.48 -2.12
C ASP A 128 -4.46 -6.36 -1.54
N VAL A 129 -3.36 -5.71 -1.17
CA VAL A 129 -2.13 -6.29 -0.60
C VAL A 129 -1.28 -5.21 0.07
N CYS A 130 -0.37 -5.61 0.95
CA CYS A 130 0.67 -4.71 1.49
C CYS A 130 1.38 -3.93 0.39
N LYS A 131 1.64 -2.64 0.65
CA LYS A 131 2.18 -1.71 -0.35
C LYS A 131 3.70 -1.73 -0.48
N HIS A 132 4.43 -2.35 0.46
CA HIS A 132 5.90 -2.36 0.49
C HIS A 132 6.50 -0.96 0.22
N CYS A 133 6.09 0.02 1.03
CA CYS A 133 6.37 1.45 0.84
C CYS A 133 7.87 1.76 0.76
N THR A 134 8.21 2.81 0.01
CA THR A 134 9.56 3.39 -0.01
C THR A 134 9.93 3.90 1.38
N HIS A 135 9.08 4.75 1.97
CA HIS A 135 9.12 5.12 3.38
C HIS A 135 8.05 4.31 4.11
N ALA A 136 8.49 3.32 4.89
CA ALA A 136 7.61 2.34 5.49
C ALA A 136 7.41 2.65 6.99
N GLY A 137 6.29 3.28 7.32
CA GLY A 137 5.97 3.66 8.70
C GLY A 137 5.98 2.47 9.66
N CYS A 138 5.53 1.30 9.22
CA CYS A 138 5.60 0.08 10.01
C CYS A 138 7.03 -0.34 10.38
N LEU A 139 7.99 -0.15 9.47
CA LEU A 139 9.41 -0.39 9.72
C LEU A 139 9.98 0.67 10.67
N ASP A 140 9.67 1.94 10.42
CA ASP A 140 10.19 3.08 11.18
C ASP A 140 9.81 3.03 12.67
N VAL A 141 8.63 2.51 12.99
CA VAL A 141 8.11 2.44 14.37
C VAL A 141 8.39 1.10 15.07
N CYS A 142 9.06 0.14 14.41
CA CYS A 142 9.32 -1.18 14.99
C CYS A 142 10.47 -1.11 16.00
N PRO A 143 10.23 -1.30 17.32
CA PRO A 143 11.28 -1.12 18.32
C PRO A 143 12.27 -2.30 18.38
N THR A 144 11.90 -3.47 17.86
CA THR A 144 12.72 -4.69 17.92
C THR A 144 13.57 -4.92 16.69
N GLY A 145 13.36 -4.16 15.61
CA GLY A 145 13.95 -4.47 14.30
C GLY A 145 13.37 -5.71 13.62
N ALA A 146 12.23 -6.24 14.09
CA ALA A 146 11.56 -7.38 13.46
C ALA A 146 11.05 -7.07 12.04
N LEU A 147 10.69 -5.82 11.77
CA LEU A 147 10.42 -5.35 10.41
C LEU A 147 11.72 -4.84 9.79
N PHE A 148 12.09 -5.42 8.65
CA PHE A 148 13.30 -5.06 7.93
C PHE A 148 13.03 -4.93 6.43
N ARG A 149 14.02 -4.40 5.73
CA ARG A 149 13.98 -4.24 4.29
C ARG A 149 14.96 -5.19 3.62
N THR A 150 14.46 -5.94 2.66
CA THR A 150 15.23 -6.95 1.90
C THR A 150 16.09 -6.28 0.83
N GLU A 151 16.98 -7.07 0.22
CA GLU A 151 17.80 -6.67 -0.93
C GLU A 151 16.98 -6.37 -2.19
N PHE A 152 15.69 -6.74 -2.20
CA PHE A 152 14.73 -6.45 -3.26
C PHE A 152 13.91 -5.18 -3.00
N GLY A 153 14.23 -4.43 -1.94
CA GLY A 153 13.51 -3.22 -1.53
C GLY A 153 12.16 -3.49 -0.85
N THR A 154 11.82 -4.75 -0.58
CA THR A 154 10.55 -5.16 0.04
C THR A 154 10.65 -5.10 1.57
N VAL A 155 9.56 -4.72 2.23
CA VAL A 155 9.47 -4.76 3.70
C VAL A 155 8.95 -6.12 4.16
N VAL A 156 9.58 -6.78 5.13
CA VAL A 156 9.23 -8.13 5.62
C VAL A 156 9.23 -8.15 7.16
N VAL A 157 8.36 -8.97 7.77
CA VAL A 157 8.36 -9.24 9.21
C VAL A 157 9.14 -10.53 9.49
N GLN A 158 10.11 -10.46 10.41
CA GLN A 158 10.76 -11.61 11.04
C GLN A 158 9.97 -12.00 12.28
N HIS A 159 9.17 -13.05 12.15
CA HIS A 159 8.22 -13.46 13.19
C HIS A 159 8.90 -14.02 14.45
N ASP A 160 10.13 -14.50 14.35
CA ASP A 160 10.97 -15.00 15.44
C ASP A 160 11.59 -13.88 16.30
N VAL A 161 11.81 -12.70 15.70
CA VAL A 161 12.27 -11.46 16.36
C VAL A 161 11.11 -10.62 16.89
N CYS A 162 9.92 -10.76 16.31
CA CYS A 162 8.76 -9.96 16.70
C CYS A 162 8.30 -10.28 18.14
N ASN A 163 8.21 -9.26 18.98
CA ASN A 163 7.68 -9.38 20.35
C ASN A 163 6.18 -9.10 20.44
N GLY A 164 5.51 -8.81 19.32
CA GLY A 164 4.07 -8.55 19.30
C GLY A 164 3.64 -7.20 19.90
N CYS A 165 4.50 -6.18 20.01
CA CYS A 165 4.08 -4.88 20.58
C CYS A 165 2.95 -4.16 19.79
N GLY A 166 2.82 -4.42 18.49
CA GLY A 166 1.73 -3.88 17.66
C GLY A 166 1.90 -2.44 17.20
N THR A 167 2.99 -1.74 17.51
CA THR A 167 3.22 -0.35 17.04
C THR A 167 3.17 -0.24 15.52
N CYS A 168 3.63 -1.26 14.81
CA CYS A 168 3.58 -1.35 13.35
C CYS A 168 2.16 -1.41 12.75
N VAL A 169 1.15 -1.84 13.52
CA VAL A 169 -0.26 -1.83 13.12
C VAL A 169 -0.73 -0.38 12.96
N ALA A 170 -0.55 0.43 14.00
CA ALA A 170 -0.88 1.86 13.98
C ALA A 170 0.02 2.68 13.04
N GLY A 171 1.29 2.26 12.87
CA GLY A 171 2.23 2.94 11.98
C GLY A 171 2.01 2.70 10.49
N CYS A 172 1.09 1.80 10.10
CA CYS A 172 0.80 1.55 8.70
C CYS A 172 -0.36 2.45 8.22
N PRO A 173 -0.12 3.39 7.28
CA PRO A 173 -1.18 4.28 6.78
C PRO A 173 -2.25 3.54 5.96
N PHE A 174 -2.00 2.28 5.58
CA PHE A 174 -2.90 1.46 4.78
C PHE A 174 -3.62 0.38 5.60
N GLY A 175 -3.39 0.29 6.92
CA GLY A 175 -4.05 -0.73 7.77
C GLY A 175 -3.72 -2.19 7.44
N VAL A 176 -2.68 -2.48 6.65
CA VAL A 176 -2.41 -3.85 6.15
C VAL A 176 -1.64 -4.76 7.11
N VAL A 177 -1.17 -4.22 8.24
CA VAL A 177 -0.39 -4.96 9.24
C VAL A 177 -1.30 -5.24 10.42
N GLU A 178 -1.45 -6.51 10.77
CA GLU A 178 -2.22 -6.92 11.93
C GLU A 178 -1.46 -7.93 12.77
N ARG A 179 -1.90 -8.14 14.01
CA ARG A 179 -1.41 -9.22 14.86
C ARG A 179 -2.42 -10.35 14.86
N ARG A 180 -1.94 -11.59 14.71
CA ARG A 180 -2.80 -12.77 14.85
C ARG A 180 -3.15 -12.92 16.32
N SER A 181 -4.32 -12.42 16.73
CA SER A 181 -4.83 -12.51 18.09
C SER A 181 -5.67 -13.76 18.28
N ASP A 182 -5.62 -14.33 19.47
CA ASP A 182 -6.53 -15.34 20.02
C ASP A 182 -7.77 -14.72 20.68
N GLY A 183 -8.04 -13.43 20.43
CA GLY A 183 -9.09 -12.66 21.10
C GLY A 183 -8.60 -11.81 22.28
N THR A 184 -7.28 -11.73 22.54
CA THR A 184 -6.73 -10.82 23.56
C THR A 184 -5.66 -9.86 23.00
N TYR A 185 -5.64 -8.62 23.52
CA TYR A 185 -4.55 -7.64 23.30
C TYR A 185 -3.27 -8.02 24.09
N ALA A 186 -3.13 -9.25 24.56
CA ALA A 186 -2.01 -9.61 25.41
C ALA A 186 -0.70 -9.66 24.60
N THR A 187 0.34 -8.98 25.11
CA THR A 187 1.73 -9.31 24.79
C THR A 187 2.07 -10.61 25.52
N PRO A 188 2.68 -11.62 24.88
CA PRO A 188 3.06 -12.85 25.59
C PRO A 188 4.03 -12.50 26.73
N VAL A 189 3.61 -12.68 27.98
CA VAL A 189 4.43 -12.39 29.18
C VAL A 189 5.43 -13.52 29.44
N GLU A 190 5.14 -14.71 28.92
CA GLU A 190 6.03 -15.86 28.90
C GLU A 190 6.10 -16.41 27.48
N ARG A 191 7.19 -17.08 27.12
CA ARG A 191 7.19 -18.07 26.05
C ARG A 191 6.83 -19.40 26.74
N PRO A 192 5.54 -19.78 26.88
CA PRO A 192 5.23 -21.06 27.50
C PRO A 192 5.61 -22.13 26.48
N GLY A 193 5.95 -23.33 26.96
CA GLY A 193 6.18 -24.50 26.11
C GLY A 193 5.13 -24.56 25.01
N ARG A 194 5.55 -24.27 23.78
CA ARG A 194 4.67 -24.12 22.62
C ARG A 194 3.75 -25.33 22.55
N PRO A 195 2.42 -25.17 22.58
CA PRO A 195 1.58 -26.11 21.84
C PRO A 195 2.15 -26.14 20.41
N LYS A 196 2.17 -27.31 19.76
CA LYS A 196 2.34 -27.38 18.30
C LYS A 196 1.12 -26.69 17.67
N GLU A 197 1.06 -25.37 17.70
CA GLU A 197 0.17 -24.66 16.79
C GLU A 197 0.81 -24.77 15.40
N ASP A 198 0.00 -25.13 14.40
CA ASP A 198 0.45 -25.24 13.01
C ASP A 198 0.85 -23.88 12.41
N PHE A 199 0.61 -22.77 13.12
CA PHE A 199 0.79 -21.41 12.64
C PHE A 199 1.24 -20.42 13.74
N VAL A 200 1.91 -19.33 13.36
CA VAL A 200 2.51 -18.36 14.30
C VAL A 200 1.49 -17.34 14.82
N THR A 201 1.34 -17.23 16.15
CA THR A 201 0.41 -16.32 16.85
C THR A 201 1.14 -15.23 17.65
N GLY A 202 0.41 -14.18 18.06
CA GLY A 202 0.92 -13.10 18.93
C GLY A 202 1.85 -12.08 18.26
N VAL A 203 2.32 -12.35 17.05
CA VAL A 203 3.24 -11.50 16.27
C VAL A 203 2.52 -10.77 15.14
N ALA A 204 3.17 -9.72 14.62
CA ALA A 204 2.67 -9.01 13.44
C ALA A 204 2.75 -9.89 12.19
N GLN A 205 1.75 -9.79 11.33
CA GLN A 205 1.58 -10.55 10.10
C GLN A 205 1.20 -9.58 8.97
N LYS A 206 1.72 -9.84 7.76
CA LYS A 206 1.43 -9.10 6.54
C LYS A 206 2.05 -9.82 5.34
N CYS A 207 1.67 -9.42 4.12
CA CYS A 207 2.35 -9.86 2.90
C CYS A 207 3.86 -9.58 2.96
N THR A 208 4.65 -10.56 2.51
CA THR A 208 6.12 -10.55 2.47
C THR A 208 6.68 -10.32 1.05
N LEU A 209 5.82 -9.99 0.08
CA LEU A 209 6.09 -10.09 -1.35
C LEU A 209 6.61 -11.48 -1.77
N CYS A 210 6.29 -12.53 -1.00
CA CYS A 210 6.87 -13.88 -1.12
C CYS A 210 8.41 -13.85 -1.13
N TYR A 211 9.03 -13.14 -0.18
CA TYR A 211 10.49 -13.01 -0.09
C TYR A 211 11.24 -14.34 -0.21
N ASP A 212 10.71 -15.40 0.40
CA ASP A 212 11.18 -16.78 0.31
C ASP A 212 11.21 -17.35 -1.13
N ARG A 213 10.30 -16.91 -1.99
CA ARG A 213 10.30 -17.22 -3.43
C ARG A 213 11.27 -16.31 -4.19
N LEU A 214 11.36 -15.04 -3.80
CA LEU A 214 12.23 -14.07 -4.48
C LEU A 214 13.70 -14.44 -4.35
N VAL A 215 14.13 -14.94 -3.20
CA VAL A 215 15.52 -15.38 -2.98
C VAL A 215 15.90 -16.56 -3.88
N GLU A 216 14.92 -17.31 -4.37
CA GLU A 216 15.06 -18.42 -5.33
C GLU A 216 14.65 -18.01 -6.77
N ASP A 217 14.57 -16.71 -7.06
CA ASP A 217 14.16 -16.14 -8.36
C ASP A 217 12.79 -16.62 -8.88
N GLN A 218 11.88 -16.95 -7.96
CA GLN A 218 10.52 -17.39 -8.28
C GLN A 218 9.49 -16.26 -8.18
N THR A 219 8.51 -16.29 -9.08
CA THR A 219 7.35 -15.37 -9.06
C THR A 219 6.50 -15.60 -7.80
N PRO A 220 6.03 -14.54 -7.09
CA PRO A 220 5.11 -14.66 -5.97
C PRO A 220 3.84 -15.45 -6.29
N ALA A 221 3.36 -16.27 -5.34
CA ALA A 221 2.24 -17.20 -5.56
C ALA A 221 0.98 -16.51 -6.09
N CYS A 222 0.65 -15.32 -5.56
CA CYS A 222 -0.55 -14.58 -5.93
C CYS A 222 -0.46 -13.95 -7.34
N ALA A 223 0.75 -13.64 -7.83
CA ALA A 223 0.95 -13.19 -9.21
C ALA A 223 0.97 -14.39 -10.17
N GLN A 224 1.64 -15.48 -9.80
CA GLN A 224 1.71 -16.70 -10.62
C GLN A 224 0.33 -17.31 -10.90
N THR A 225 -0.59 -17.27 -9.92
CA THR A 225 -1.92 -17.86 -10.07
C THR A 225 -2.92 -16.99 -10.83
N CYS A 226 -2.62 -15.70 -11.05
CA CYS A 226 -3.60 -14.75 -11.59
C CYS A 226 -3.95 -15.08 -13.06
N PRO A 227 -5.18 -15.55 -13.35
CA PRO A 227 -5.50 -16.07 -14.67
C PRO A 227 -5.58 -14.99 -15.75
N THR A 228 -5.94 -13.77 -15.37
CA THR A 228 -6.08 -12.63 -16.29
C THR A 228 -4.85 -11.77 -16.37
N THR A 229 -3.78 -12.10 -15.63
CA THR A 229 -2.59 -11.23 -15.46
C THR A 229 -2.92 -9.82 -14.94
N SER A 230 -4.06 -9.67 -14.24
CA SER A 230 -4.38 -8.47 -13.44
C SER A 230 -3.27 -8.16 -12.46
N ILE A 231 -2.53 -9.16 -11.99
CA ILE A 231 -1.44 -9.03 -11.03
C ILE A 231 -0.14 -9.37 -11.76
N LYS A 232 0.69 -8.36 -12.00
CA LYS A 232 2.03 -8.52 -12.59
C LYS A 232 3.09 -8.36 -11.50
N PHE A 233 4.17 -9.10 -11.65
CA PHE A 233 5.34 -9.06 -10.77
C PHE A 233 6.59 -8.85 -11.63
N GLY A 234 7.57 -8.10 -11.12
CA GLY A 234 8.79 -7.78 -11.83
C GLY A 234 9.57 -6.65 -11.16
N ASP A 235 10.44 -6.02 -11.95
CA ASP A 235 11.20 -4.85 -11.53
C ASP A 235 10.26 -3.64 -11.42
N HIS A 236 10.37 -2.90 -10.33
CA HIS A 236 9.43 -1.86 -9.94
C HIS A 236 9.34 -0.75 -10.99
N ASP A 237 10.47 -0.28 -11.52
CA ASP A 237 10.50 0.80 -12.50
C ASP A 237 9.80 0.39 -13.81
N ASP A 238 10.03 -0.84 -14.28
CA ASP A 238 9.37 -1.40 -15.46
C ASP A 238 7.86 -1.53 -15.25
N LEU A 239 7.45 -1.97 -14.05
CA LEU A 239 6.04 -2.06 -13.67
C LEU A 239 5.36 -0.69 -13.63
N VAL A 240 6.04 0.34 -13.10
CA VAL A 240 5.52 1.72 -13.10
C VAL A 240 5.40 2.27 -14.52
N ALA A 241 6.40 2.03 -15.37
CA ALA A 241 6.35 2.44 -16.78
C ALA A 241 5.17 1.78 -17.52
N ALA A 242 5.01 0.46 -17.36
CA ALA A 242 3.90 -0.28 -17.94
C ALA A 242 2.53 0.20 -17.39
N ALA A 243 2.45 0.54 -16.11
CA ALA A 243 1.24 1.06 -15.49
C ALA A 243 0.84 2.42 -16.07
N ARG A 244 1.81 3.33 -16.29
CA ARG A 244 1.58 4.64 -16.92
C ARG A 244 1.08 4.49 -18.35
N GLN A 245 1.69 3.59 -19.13
CA GLN A 245 1.24 3.28 -20.48
C GLN A 245 -0.19 2.73 -20.48
N ARG A 246 -0.52 1.84 -19.54
CA ARG A 246 -1.87 1.27 -19.43
C ARG A 246 -2.92 2.32 -19.09
N VAL A 247 -2.63 3.28 -18.21
CA VAL A 247 -3.55 4.39 -17.92
C VAL A 247 -3.74 5.28 -19.14
N ALA A 248 -2.67 5.63 -19.86
CA ALA A 248 -2.78 6.41 -21.09
C ALA A 248 -3.66 5.69 -22.14
N GLN A 249 -3.46 4.39 -22.32
CA GLN A 249 -4.31 3.58 -23.19
C GLN A 249 -5.80 3.64 -22.78
N LEU A 250 -6.10 3.50 -21.49
CA LEU A 250 -7.48 3.58 -20.99
C LEU A 250 -8.08 4.98 -21.19
N HIS A 251 -7.28 6.05 -21.04
CA HIS A 251 -7.71 7.42 -21.35
C HIS A 251 -8.02 7.58 -22.84
N ASP A 252 -7.21 7.02 -23.73
CA ASP A 252 -7.46 7.00 -25.18
C ASP A 252 -8.72 6.19 -25.54
N GLU A 253 -9.09 5.20 -24.72
CA GLU A 253 -10.34 4.44 -24.81
C GLU A 253 -11.55 5.18 -24.17
N GLY A 254 -11.36 6.41 -23.68
CA GLY A 254 -12.39 7.25 -23.07
C GLY A 254 -12.71 6.92 -21.60
N ARG A 255 -11.89 6.10 -20.92
CA ARG A 255 -12.01 5.76 -19.50
C ARG A 255 -11.26 6.78 -18.63
N THR A 256 -11.74 8.02 -18.58
CA THR A 256 -11.08 9.14 -17.89
C THR A 256 -10.92 8.91 -16.38
N GLU A 257 -11.71 8.02 -15.78
CA GLU A 257 -11.63 7.63 -14.38
C GLU A 257 -10.35 6.86 -14.01
N ALA A 258 -9.67 6.27 -15.01
CA ALA A 258 -8.48 5.45 -14.79
C ALA A 258 -7.34 6.26 -14.17
N ARG A 259 -6.76 5.77 -13.07
CA ARG A 259 -5.68 6.46 -12.36
C ARG A 259 -4.70 5.49 -11.72
N LEU A 260 -3.45 5.93 -11.55
CA LEU A 260 -2.45 5.17 -10.81
C LEU A 260 -2.45 5.54 -9.34
N TYR A 261 -2.31 4.51 -8.50
CA TYR A 261 -2.17 4.65 -7.06
C TYR A 261 -0.86 4.00 -6.59
N GLY A 262 -0.08 4.75 -5.80
CA GLY A 262 1.21 4.30 -5.26
C GLY A 262 2.43 4.54 -6.17
N ALA A 263 2.25 5.08 -7.37
CA ALA A 263 3.35 5.41 -8.29
C ALA A 263 3.96 6.82 -8.08
N ASN A 264 3.45 7.60 -7.12
CA ASN A 264 3.90 8.97 -6.88
C ASN A 264 5.03 9.00 -5.84
N GLU A 265 6.28 9.15 -6.29
CA GLU A 265 7.44 9.26 -5.41
C GLU A 265 7.43 10.49 -4.48
N LYS A 266 6.54 11.45 -4.74
CA LYS A 266 6.40 12.68 -3.94
C LYS A 266 5.25 12.60 -2.94
N ASP A 267 4.56 11.47 -2.84
CA ASP A 267 3.54 11.27 -1.81
C ASP A 267 4.18 11.09 -0.42
N GLY A 268 3.35 11.04 0.63
CA GLY A 268 3.84 10.92 2.01
C GLY A 268 4.44 9.56 2.36
N VAL A 269 4.54 8.62 1.41
CA VAL A 269 5.25 7.33 1.59
C VAL A 269 6.39 7.14 0.58
N GLY A 270 6.68 8.13 -0.27
CA GLY A 270 7.71 8.06 -1.30
C GLY A 270 7.40 7.07 -2.43
N GLY A 271 6.12 6.82 -2.70
CA GLY A 271 5.65 5.75 -3.56
C GLY A 271 5.71 4.35 -2.91
N THR A 272 5.14 3.38 -3.61
CA THR A 272 4.91 2.02 -3.09
C THR A 272 5.53 0.97 -4.00
N GLY A 273 5.96 -0.16 -3.42
CA GLY A 273 6.38 -1.33 -4.20
C GLY A 273 5.22 -2.06 -4.88
N SER A 274 4.00 -1.92 -4.37
CA SER A 274 2.78 -2.42 -5.01
C SER A 274 1.99 -1.24 -5.59
N VAL A 275 1.91 -1.14 -6.90
CA VAL A 275 1.21 -0.07 -7.64
C VAL A 275 -0.10 -0.62 -8.19
N PHE A 276 -1.13 0.23 -8.23
CA PHE A 276 -2.47 -0.13 -8.67
C PHE A 276 -2.94 0.80 -9.78
N LEU A 277 -3.60 0.24 -10.78
CA LEU A 277 -4.48 1.00 -11.67
C LEU A 277 -5.89 0.85 -11.13
N LEU A 278 -6.51 1.98 -10.81
CA LEU A 278 -7.87 2.08 -10.27
C LEU A 278 -8.80 2.70 -11.32
N LEU A 279 -10.08 2.36 -11.26
CA LEU A 279 -11.15 2.92 -12.12
C LEU A 279 -12.11 3.83 -11.34
N ASP A 280 -11.66 4.32 -10.19
CA ASP A 280 -12.38 5.23 -9.30
C ASP A 280 -11.40 5.88 -8.31
N GLU A 281 -11.89 6.75 -7.44
CA GLU A 281 -11.14 7.26 -6.28
C GLU A 281 -10.57 6.14 -5.41
N PRO A 282 -9.35 6.29 -4.87
CA PRO A 282 -8.75 5.33 -3.93
C PRO A 282 -9.68 4.94 -2.76
N GLU A 283 -10.45 5.89 -2.25
CA GLU A 283 -11.37 5.75 -1.12
C GLU A 283 -12.46 4.69 -1.38
N VAL A 284 -12.90 4.54 -2.64
CA VAL A 284 -13.86 3.50 -3.04
C VAL A 284 -13.31 2.10 -2.79
N TYR A 285 -11.99 1.96 -2.85
CA TYR A 285 -11.27 0.71 -2.58
C TYR A 285 -10.80 0.59 -1.12
N GLY A 286 -11.20 1.52 -0.24
CA GLY A 286 -10.71 1.59 1.14
C GLY A 286 -9.25 2.06 1.25
N LEU A 287 -8.69 2.65 0.17
CA LEU A 287 -7.33 3.15 0.16
C LEU A 287 -7.31 4.64 0.54
N PRO A 288 -6.35 5.10 1.36
CA PRO A 288 -6.23 6.53 1.69
C PRO A 288 -5.81 7.33 0.44
N PRO A 289 -6.40 8.50 0.14
CA PRO A 289 -6.05 9.26 -1.06
C PRO A 289 -4.62 9.83 -1.05
N ASP A 290 -4.14 10.25 0.12
CA ASP A 290 -2.78 10.76 0.35
C ASP A 290 -2.15 10.05 1.57
N PRO A 291 -1.61 8.83 1.38
CA PRO A 291 -1.00 8.09 2.47
C PRO A 291 0.25 8.81 2.97
N ARG A 292 0.39 8.95 4.30
CA ARG A 292 1.56 9.57 4.92
C ARG A 292 2.09 8.74 6.08
N VAL A 293 3.41 8.58 6.16
CA VAL A 293 4.05 8.01 7.35
C VAL A 293 4.20 9.07 8.45
N CYS A 294 4.15 8.65 9.71
CA CYS A 294 4.36 9.56 10.85
C CYS A 294 5.74 10.26 10.81
N THR A 295 6.73 9.63 10.18
CA THR A 295 8.08 10.19 10.04
C THR A 295 8.16 11.35 9.05
N ALA A 296 7.17 11.52 8.16
CA ALA A 296 7.12 12.62 7.20
C ALA A 296 6.97 13.99 7.89
N ASP A 297 6.36 14.02 9.08
CA ASP A 297 6.14 15.24 9.85
C ASP A 297 7.31 15.60 10.78
N LEU A 298 8.32 14.74 10.91
CA LEU A 298 9.47 14.97 11.80
C LEU A 298 10.16 16.33 11.56
N PRO A 299 10.46 16.76 10.33
CA PRO A 299 11.08 18.07 10.10
C PRO A 299 10.23 19.23 10.63
N THR A 300 8.91 19.14 10.46
CA THR A 300 7.96 20.15 10.97
C THR A 300 7.89 20.11 12.49
N MET A 301 7.89 18.92 13.09
CA MET A 301 7.92 18.73 14.55
C MET A 301 9.19 19.33 15.16
N PHE A 302 10.37 19.02 14.60
CA PHE A 302 11.64 19.57 15.07
C PHE A 302 11.72 21.09 14.90
N LYS A 303 11.20 21.64 13.80
CA LYS A 303 11.11 23.10 13.59
C LYS A 303 10.25 23.75 14.68
N ARG A 304 9.04 23.21 14.94
CA ARG A 304 8.13 23.74 15.97
C ARG A 304 8.73 23.60 17.38
N ALA A 305 9.35 22.46 17.69
CA ALA A 305 10.02 22.24 18.97
C ALA A 305 11.18 23.23 19.17
N THR A 306 11.98 23.47 18.14
CA THR A 306 13.09 24.44 18.16
C THR A 306 12.57 25.86 18.37
N MET A 307 11.50 26.25 17.66
CA MET A 307 10.86 27.56 17.83
C MET A 307 10.34 27.75 19.27
N ALA A 308 9.67 26.74 19.83
CA ALA A 308 9.18 26.78 21.19
C ALA A 308 10.32 26.88 22.22
N ALA A 309 11.39 26.10 22.04
CA ALA A 309 12.57 26.15 22.89
C ALA A 309 13.26 27.53 22.83
N ALA A 310 13.44 28.09 21.63
CA ALA A 310 14.00 29.43 21.46
C ALA A 310 13.12 30.51 22.13
N GLY A 311 11.79 30.39 22.02
CA GLY A 311 10.85 31.26 22.71
C GLY A 311 10.97 31.20 24.24
N MET A 312 11.07 30.00 24.80
CA MET A 312 11.28 29.81 26.25
C MET A 312 12.60 30.40 26.73
N VAL A 313 13.69 30.19 25.97
CA VAL A 313 15.00 30.79 26.28
C VAL A 313 14.92 32.32 26.21
N GLY A 314 14.29 32.87 25.17
CA GLY A 314 14.09 34.31 25.03
C GLY A 314 13.29 34.92 26.18
N ALA A 315 12.20 34.25 26.60
CA ALA A 315 11.40 34.68 27.74
C ALA A 315 12.19 34.65 29.06
N ALA A 316 13.00 33.61 29.28
CA ALA A 316 13.87 33.52 30.44
C ALA A 316 14.91 34.65 30.46
N VAL A 317 15.61 34.87 29.34
CA VAL A 317 16.60 35.96 29.20
C VAL A 317 15.95 37.32 29.45
N TRP A 318 14.78 37.57 28.87
CA TRP A 318 14.04 38.81 29.07
C TRP A 318 13.61 39.02 30.53
N ALA A 319 13.14 37.97 31.21
CA ALA A 319 12.81 38.02 32.63
C ALA A 319 14.03 38.35 33.51
N PHE A 320 15.20 37.79 33.20
CA PHE A 320 16.46 38.11 33.90
C PHE A 320 17.00 39.50 33.58
N TRP A 321 16.77 40.01 32.37
CA TRP A 321 17.21 41.37 32.00
C TRP A 321 16.32 42.44 32.63
N ARG A 322 15.01 42.20 32.74
CA ARG A 322 14.05 43.12 33.36
C ARG A 322 14.14 43.17 34.89
N SER A 323 14.71 42.15 35.53
CA SER A 323 14.87 42.10 36.99
C SER A 323 16.17 42.76 37.50
N ARG A 324 17.02 43.25 36.60
CA ARG A 324 18.14 44.14 36.90
C ARG A 324 17.74 45.60 36.71
#